data_AF-A0A958YBS8-F1
#
_entry.id   AF-A0A958YBS8-F1
#
_cell.length_a   1.000
_cell.length_b   1.000
_cell.length_c   1.000
_cell.angle_alpha   90.00
_cell.angle_beta   90.00
_cell.angle_gamma   90.00
#
_symmetry.space_group_name_H-M   'P 1'
#
loop_
_entity.id
_entity.type
_entity.pdbx_description
1 polymer ?
#
loop_
_entity_poly.entity_id
_entity_poly.type
_entity_poly.pdbx_seq_one_letter_code
_entity_poly.pdbx_strand_id
1 'polypeptide(L)'
;MGLALSVVFSSVAGYLLGANTVSIKVLLLLAFGGYFMVGASNAFNQIIEKDLDALMDRTKNRPVPAGRMSVQTAFIIAVVFTLLGIAILYTINPKTAMYG
;
A
#
# COMPACT_ATOMS: atom_id res chain seq x y z
N MET A 1 6.58 4.67 6.51
CA MET A 1 5.42 5.53 6.83
C MET A 1 5.29 6.72 5.89
N GLY A 2 6.39 7.38 5.47
CA GLY A 2 6.32 8.53 4.54
C GLY A 2 5.60 8.25 3.20
N LEU A 3 5.82 7.08 2.59
CA LEU A 3 5.18 6.69 1.33
C LEU A 3 3.65 6.57 1.43
N ALA A 4 3.14 6.08 2.56
CA ALA A 4 1.69 5.96 2.76
C ALA A 4 1.05 7.33 2.87
N LEU A 5 1.72 8.24 3.59
CA LEU A 5 1.25 9.63 3.74
C LEU A 5 1.22 10.36 2.39
N SER A 6 2.27 10.23 1.57
CA SER A 6 2.34 10.90 0.26
C SER A 6 1.29 10.38 -0.71
N VAL A 7 1.02 9.06 -0.71
CA VAL A 7 0.00 8.44 -1.59
C VAL A 7 -1.40 8.79 -1.13
N VAL A 8 -1.67 8.78 0.17
CA VAL A 8 -2.97 9.23 0.70
C VAL A 8 -3.18 10.71 0.43
N PHE A 9 -2.15 11.53 0.60
CA PHE A 9 -2.23 12.96 0.29
C PHE A 9 -2.51 13.22 -1.20
N SER A 10 -1.77 12.58 -2.11
CA SER A 10 -1.96 12.78 -3.56
C SER A 10 -3.31 12.26 -4.05
N SER A 11 -3.78 11.12 -3.53
CA SER A 11 -5.11 10.57 -3.87
C SER A 11 -6.26 11.45 -3.35
N VAL A 12 -6.15 11.98 -2.14
CA VAL A 12 -7.11 12.95 -1.58
C VAL A 12 -7.12 14.25 -2.38
N ALA A 13 -5.94 14.81 -2.69
CA ALA A 13 -5.84 16.01 -3.51
C ALA A 13 -6.46 15.80 -4.90
N GLY A 14 -6.19 14.67 -5.55
CA GLY A 14 -6.79 14.30 -6.84
C GLY A 14 -8.31 14.17 -6.76
N TYR A 15 -8.84 13.57 -5.70
CA TYR A 15 -10.28 13.49 -5.47
C TYR A 15 -10.91 14.88 -5.31
N LEU A 16 -10.31 15.76 -4.50
CA LEU A 16 -10.83 17.11 -4.27
C LEU A 16 -10.84 17.97 -5.54
N LEU A 17 -9.86 17.79 -6.44
CA LEU A 17 -9.82 18.51 -7.72
C LEU A 17 -10.89 18.05 -8.71
N GLY A 18 -11.29 16.78 -8.67
CA GLY A 18 -12.27 16.20 -9.61
C GLY A 18 -13.70 16.10 -9.07
N ALA A 19 -13.90 16.30 -7.76
CA ALA A 19 -15.19 16.09 -7.12
C ALA A 19 -16.10 17.33 -7.20
N ASN A 20 -17.27 17.18 -7.83
CA ASN A 20 -18.33 18.20 -7.76
C ASN A 20 -18.98 18.27 -6.37
N THR A 21 -19.01 17.15 -5.65
CA THR A 21 -19.48 17.06 -4.26
C THR A 21 -18.53 16.20 -3.46
N VAL A 22 -18.08 16.72 -2.31
CA VAL A 22 -17.11 16.04 -1.46
C VAL A 22 -17.84 15.10 -0.50
N SER A 23 -17.49 13.81 -0.55
CA SER A 23 -18.00 12.80 0.37
C SER A 23 -16.92 12.37 1.36
N ILE A 24 -17.19 12.60 2.65
CA ILE A 24 -16.31 12.17 3.74
C ILE A 24 -16.12 10.65 3.72
N LYS A 25 -17.15 9.90 3.33
CA LYS A 25 -17.07 8.44 3.19
C LYS A 25 -16.02 8.05 2.15
N VAL A 26 -15.97 8.72 1.00
CA VAL A 26 -14.98 8.44 -0.06
C VAL A 26 -13.57 8.80 0.41
N LEU A 27 -13.40 9.91 1.11
CA LEU A 27 -12.11 10.31 1.67
C LEU A 27 -11.56 9.26 2.65
N LEU A 28 -12.40 8.72 3.54
CA LEU A 28 -12.00 7.65 4.46
C LEU A 28 -11.64 6.37 3.71
N LEU A 29 -12.46 5.96 2.72
CA LEU A 29 -12.18 4.77 1.92
C LEU A 29 -10.88 4.91 1.11
N LEU A 30 -10.58 6.09 0.56
CA LEU A 30 -9.31 6.37 -0.12
C LEU A 30 -8.12 6.29 0.84
N ALA A 31 -8.26 6.85 2.05
CA ALA A 31 -7.20 6.83 3.05
C ALA A 31 -6.86 5.40 3.50
N PHE A 32 -7.88 4.60 3.86
CA PHE A 32 -7.68 3.22 4.29
C PHE A 32 -7.25 2.31 3.12
N GLY A 33 -7.91 2.41 1.97
CA GLY A 33 -7.56 1.64 0.77
C GLY A 33 -6.13 1.92 0.31
N GLY A 34 -5.75 3.19 0.19
CA GLY A 34 -4.40 3.61 -0.16
C GLY A 34 -3.35 3.16 0.86
N TYR A 35 -3.67 3.20 2.16
CA TYR A 35 -2.77 2.68 3.20
C TYR A 35 -2.48 1.19 3.02
N PHE A 36 -3.50 0.37 2.78
CA PHE A 36 -3.33 -1.07 2.54
C PHE A 36 -2.54 -1.34 1.24
N MET A 37 -2.81 -0.61 0.16
CA MET A 37 -2.08 -0.75 -1.10
C MET A 37 -0.59 -0.41 -0.96
N VAL A 38 -0.26 0.68 -0.25
CA VAL A 38 1.15 1.03 0.02
C VAL A 38 1.81 0.04 0.96
N GLY A 39 1.08 -0.48 1.95
CA GLY A 39 1.56 -1.55 2.82
C GLY A 39 1.92 -2.81 2.04
N ALA A 40 1.03 -3.25 1.14
CA ALA A 40 1.27 -4.40 0.27
C ALA A 40 2.48 -4.18 -0.64
N SER A 41 2.57 -3.01 -1.29
CA SER A 41 3.70 -2.65 -2.16
C SER A 41 5.04 -2.71 -1.42
N ASN A 42 5.10 -2.21 -0.18
CA ASN A 42 6.31 -2.28 0.63
C ASN A 42 6.67 -3.72 1.06
N ALA A 43 5.67 -4.56 1.33
CA ALA A 43 5.89 -5.96 1.65
C ALA A 43 6.41 -6.73 0.42
N PHE A 44 5.81 -6.52 -0.75
CA PHE A 44 6.29 -7.09 -2.01
C PHE A 44 7.71 -6.64 -2.36
N ASN A 45 8.03 -5.35 -2.19
CA ASN A 45 9.40 -4.86 -2.43
C ASN A 45 10.42 -5.59 -1.56
N GLN A 46 10.12 -5.82 -0.27
CA GLN A 46 11.02 -6.56 0.61
C GLN A 46 11.15 -8.05 0.25
N ILE A 47 10.12 -8.65 -0.34
CA ILE A 47 10.15 -10.04 -0.79
C ILE A 47 11.02 -10.15 -2.05
N ILE A 48 10.82 -9.26 -3.02
CA ILE A 48 11.53 -9.27 -4.31
C ILE A 48 13.00 -8.89 -4.12
N GLU A 49 13.28 -7.87 -3.31
CA GLU A 49 14.62 -7.33 -3.10
C GLU A 49 15.37 -8.03 -1.97
N LYS A 50 14.85 -9.13 -1.40
CA LYS A 50 15.40 -9.76 -0.19
C LYS A 50 16.92 -9.91 -0.21
N ASP A 51 17.46 -10.48 -1.28
CA ASP A 51 18.89 -10.81 -1.38
C ASP A 51 19.76 -9.56 -1.60
N LEU A 52 19.25 -8.58 -2.36
CA LEU A 52 19.91 -7.28 -2.56
C LEU A 52 19.89 -6.44 -1.28
N ASP A 53 18.74 -6.37 -0.62
CA ASP A 53 18.58 -5.64 0.63
C ASP A 53 19.51 -6.18 1.72
N ALA A 54 19.80 -7.48 1.75
CA ALA A 54 20.74 -8.08 2.70
C ALA A 54 22.19 -7.58 2.53
N LEU A 55 22.56 -7.11 1.34
CA LEU A 55 23.88 -6.58 1.01
C LEU A 55 23.98 -5.05 1.21
N MET A 56 22.86 -4.35 1.44
CA MET A 56 22.81 -2.90 1.53
C MET A 56 22.77 -2.40 2.98
N ASP A 57 23.68 -1.51 3.38
CA ASP A 57 23.74 -1.00 4.76
C ASP A 57 22.44 -0.33 5.24
N ARG A 58 21.72 0.31 4.32
CA ARG A 58 20.46 1.00 4.60
C ARG A 58 19.28 0.05 4.80
N THR A 59 19.26 -1.12 4.16
CA THR A 59 18.06 -1.99 4.07
C THR A 59 18.28 -3.41 4.60
N LYS A 60 19.51 -3.81 4.92
CA LYS A 60 19.87 -5.10 5.54
C LYS A 60 19.14 -5.39 6.84
N ASN A 61 18.73 -4.34 7.54
CA ASN A 61 18.01 -4.42 8.81
C ASN A 61 16.48 -4.49 8.61
N ARG A 62 15.95 -4.62 7.40
CA ARG A 62 14.52 -4.82 7.17
C ARG A 62 14.07 -6.22 7.65
N PRO A 63 12.79 -6.43 7.99
CA PRO A 63 12.29 -7.71 8.52
C PRO A 63 12.60 -8.96 7.68
N VAL A 64 12.38 -8.91 6.36
CA VAL A 64 12.58 -10.06 5.46
C VAL A 64 14.07 -10.33 5.15
N PRO A 65 14.88 -9.31 4.79
CA PRO A 65 16.33 -9.50 4.56
C PRO A 65 17.10 -9.91 5.83
N ALA A 66 16.70 -9.39 7.00
CA ALA A 66 17.33 -9.73 8.30
C ALA A 66 16.89 -11.10 8.85
N GLY A 67 16.03 -11.84 8.14
CA GLY A 67 15.52 -13.15 8.58
C GLY A 67 14.56 -13.12 9.77
N ARG A 68 14.14 -11.93 10.24
CA ARG A 68 13.17 -11.78 11.35
C ARG A 68 11.73 -12.11 10.94
N MET A 69 11.47 -12.19 9.64
CA MET A 69 10.20 -12.60 9.05
C MET A 69 10.45 -13.52 7.86
N SER A 70 9.72 -14.63 7.78
CA SER A 70 9.82 -15.53 6.63
C SER A 70 9.23 -14.88 5.37
N VAL A 71 9.77 -15.22 4.20
CA VAL A 71 9.24 -14.75 2.91
C VAL A 71 7.78 -15.16 2.72
N GLN A 72 7.41 -16.37 3.18
CA GLN A 72 6.03 -16.86 3.12
C GLN A 72 5.08 -16.00 3.97
N THR A 73 5.49 -15.65 5.20
CA THR A 73 4.68 -14.77 6.06
C THR A 73 4.52 -13.39 5.44
N ALA A 74 5.61 -12.81 4.93
CA ALA A 74 5.57 -11.52 4.25
C ALA A 74 4.65 -11.56 3.01
N PHE A 75 4.69 -12.67 2.24
CA PHE A 75 3.85 -12.86 1.06
C PHE A 75 2.37 -12.94 1.43
N ILE A 76 2.01 -13.71 2.46
CA ILE A 76 0.62 -13.80 2.94
C ILE A 76 0.12 -12.41 3.37
N ILE A 77 0.92 -11.66 4.13
CA ILE A 77 0.57 -10.30 4.55
C ILE A 77 0.37 -9.39 3.33
N ALA A 78 1.29 -9.45 2.36
CA ALA A 78 1.22 -8.65 1.14
C ALA A 78 -0.08 -8.93 0.35
N VAL A 79 -0.41 -10.21 0.15
CA VAL A 79 -1.63 -10.63 -0.55
C VAL A 79 -2.89 -10.20 0.21
N VAL A 80 -2.94 -10.40 1.53
CA VAL A 80 -4.08 -9.96 2.35
C VAL A 80 -4.27 -8.45 2.26
N PHE A 81 -3.19 -7.68 2.33
CA PHE A 81 -3.26 -6.22 2.22
C PHE A 81 -3.70 -5.78 0.83
N THR A 82 -3.24 -6.45 -0.23
CA THR A 82 -3.72 -6.19 -1.61
C THR A 82 -5.21 -6.46 -1.73
N LEU A 83 -5.70 -7.61 -1.24
CA LEU A 83 -7.12 -7.95 -1.31
C LEU A 83 -7.99 -6.97 -0.53
N LEU A 84 -7.56 -6.58 0.67
CA LEU A 84 -8.27 -5.58 1.49
C LEU A 84 -8.26 -4.20 0.82
N GLY A 85 -7.11 -3.76 0.30
CA GLY A 85 -6.97 -2.49 -0.40
C GLY A 85 -7.89 -2.42 -1.62
N ILE A 86 -7.84 -3.43 -2.49
CA ILE A 86 -8.68 -3.51 -3.69
C ILE A 86 -10.17 -3.58 -3.30
N ALA A 87 -10.54 -4.41 -2.32
CA ALA A 87 -11.94 -4.52 -1.89
C ALA A 87 -12.49 -3.17 -1.39
N ILE A 88 -11.70 -2.43 -0.61
CA ILE A 88 -12.08 -1.10 -0.12
C ILE A 88 -12.21 -0.11 -1.29
N LEU A 89 -11.22 -0.05 -2.19
CA LEU A 89 -11.24 0.88 -3.32
C LEU A 89 -12.37 0.55 -4.32
N TYR A 90 -12.73 -0.73 -4.46
CA TYR A 90 -13.81 -1.17 -5.33
C TYR A 90 -15.18 -0.64 -4.87
N THR A 91 -15.37 -0.45 -3.55
CA THR A 91 -16.60 0.15 -3.02
C THR A 91 -16.78 1.62 -3.41
N ILE A 92 -15.69 2.32 -3.80
CA ILE A 92 -15.75 3.69 -4.29
C ILE A 92 -16.20 3.67 -5.75
N ASN A 93 -15.41 3.04 -6.63
CA ASN A 93 -15.79 2.67 -7.97
C ASN A 93 -14.80 1.63 -8.55
N PRO A 94 -15.19 0.84 -9.57
CA PRO A 94 -14.32 -0.17 -10.17
C PRO A 94 -13.04 0.38 -10.83
N LYS A 95 -13.06 1.61 -11.36
CA LYS A 95 -11.89 2.24 -12.00
C LYS A 95 -10.83 2.63 -10.95
N THR A 96 -11.25 3.09 -9.78
CA THR A 96 -10.38 3.44 -8.65
C THR A 96 -9.70 2.19 -8.08
N ALA A 97 -10.37 1.04 -8.09
CA ALA A 97 -9.72 -0.22 -7.72
C ALA A 97 -8.73 -0.74 -8.78
N MET A 98 -8.94 -0.40 -10.06
CA MET A 98 -8.10 -0.88 -11.15
C MET A 98 -6.85 -0.02 -11.36
N TYR A 99 -6.95 1.30 -11.12
CA TYR A 99 -5.86 2.26 -11.30
C TYR A 99 -5.24 2.75 -9.99
N GLY A 100 -5.85 2.43 -8.85
CA GLY A 100 -5.43 2.87 -7.52
C GLY A 100 -4.54 1.86 -6.80
#